data_AF-A0A812VXL1-F1
#
_entry.id   AF-A0A812VXL1-F1
#
_cell.length_a   1.000
_cell.length_b   1.000
_cell.length_c   1.000
_cell.angle_alpha   90.00
_cell.angle_beta   90.00
_cell.angle_gamma   90.00
#
_symmetry.space_group_name_H-M   'P 1'
#
loop_
_entity.id
_entity.type
_entity.pdbx_description
1 polymer ?
#
loop_
_entity_poly.entity_id
_entity_poly.type
_entity_poly.pdbx_seq_one_letter_code
_entity_poly.pdbx_strand_id
1 'polypeptide(L)'
;MRHAWARAQLSLVQHTAQDKDLDELEIGGVLFWKNGSDFTEATHYEVYLAEDRNGTNRSYLGNISDGASFDVPADTALEAFSHLVVYARSELVEQSTPAAARRIVDTVASVSAVSFVDLDLDEDELGGHLLWQEPSSTERVEFYVVYLALDSVGTGRSLAAGGEVLVGTQRTTLPADTSISSFNHFLVYTKSALAEQSTPVGVALYDSTAFVGNLSFADKDLDVTELGGNITWFPPADDRLVTFGMKPVHERHFWDLLFLSL
;
A
#
# COMPACT_ATOMS: atom_id res chain seq x y z
N MET A 1 30.38 -40.71 -38.87
CA MET A 1 29.09 -40.55 -38.16
C MET A 1 29.03 -39.12 -37.69
N ARG A 2 28.13 -38.30 -38.26
CA ARG A 2 27.93 -36.92 -37.81
C ARG A 2 26.99 -37.01 -36.61
N HIS A 3 27.50 -36.72 -35.41
CA HIS A 3 26.64 -36.53 -34.24
C HIS A 3 25.79 -35.28 -34.51
N ALA A 4 24.52 -35.50 -34.86
CA ALA A 4 23.52 -34.46 -34.83
C ALA A 4 23.32 -34.10 -33.35
N TRP A 5 23.73 -32.90 -32.96
CA TRP A 5 23.37 -32.33 -31.67
C TRP A 5 21.84 -32.17 -31.67
N ALA A 6 21.15 -33.06 -30.99
CA ALA A 6 19.73 -32.89 -30.71
C ALA A 6 19.60 -31.61 -29.89
N ARG A 7 18.89 -30.62 -30.41
CA ARG A 7 18.49 -29.45 -29.62
C ARG A 7 17.55 -29.95 -28.53
N ALA A 8 18.01 -29.94 -27.29
CA ALA A 8 17.13 -30.08 -26.15
C ALA A 8 16.22 -28.84 -26.09
N GLN A 9 15.03 -28.91 -26.71
CA GLN A 9 14.02 -27.87 -26.57
C GLN A 9 13.28 -28.10 -25.24
N LEU A 10 13.38 -27.15 -24.32
CA LEU A 10 12.36 -27.01 -23.28
C LEU A 10 11.12 -26.41 -23.95
N SER A 11 9.94 -26.95 -23.63
CA SER A 11 8.68 -26.25 -23.90
C SER A 11 8.27 -25.54 -22.63
N LEU A 12 8.19 -24.21 -22.66
CA LEU A 12 7.58 -23.46 -21.56
C LEU A 12 6.11 -23.87 -21.46
N VAL A 13 5.64 -24.28 -20.27
CA VAL A 13 4.20 -24.47 -20.05
C VAL A 13 3.56 -23.08 -20.02
N GLN A 14 2.47 -22.91 -20.76
CA GLN A 14 1.83 -21.62 -21.07
C GLN A 14 1.29 -20.82 -19.86
N HIS A 15 1.41 -21.31 -18.62
CA HIS A 15 0.93 -20.65 -17.40
C HIS A 15 2.05 -20.75 -16.35
N THR A 16 2.63 -19.73 -15.74
CA THR A 16 2.45 -18.27 -15.72
C THR A 16 3.69 -17.71 -15.00
N ALA A 17 4.70 -17.20 -15.71
CA ALA A 17 5.59 -16.20 -15.13
C ALA A 17 4.84 -14.86 -15.27
N GLN A 18 3.90 -14.65 -14.37
CA GLN A 18 3.24 -13.38 -14.21
C GLN A 18 3.91 -12.72 -13.02
N ASP A 19 4.38 -11.51 -13.27
CA ASP A 19 5.00 -10.67 -12.27
C ASP A 19 4.07 -10.46 -11.07
N LYS A 20 4.50 -10.83 -9.88
CA LYS A 20 3.72 -10.63 -8.65
C LYS A 20 4.26 -9.48 -7.82
N ASP A 21 5.38 -8.90 -8.23
CA ASP A 21 5.75 -7.59 -7.78
C ASP A 21 4.77 -6.58 -8.38
N LEU A 22 4.45 -5.54 -7.61
CA LEU A 22 3.46 -4.54 -8.01
C LEU A 22 4.11 -3.17 -8.23
N ASP A 23 5.40 -3.03 -7.98
CA ASP A 23 6.15 -1.81 -8.23
C ASP A 23 6.52 -1.66 -9.71
N GLU A 24 6.59 -0.42 -10.17
CA GLU A 24 6.97 -0.10 -11.55
C GLU A 24 8.44 -0.41 -11.79
N LEU A 25 8.75 -1.11 -12.88
CA LEU A 25 10.11 -1.54 -13.25
C LEU A 25 10.75 -2.55 -12.29
N GLU A 26 9.97 -3.19 -11.44
CA GLU A 26 10.42 -4.29 -10.58
C GLU A 26 9.67 -5.56 -10.97
N ILE A 27 10.28 -6.72 -10.76
CA ILE A 27 9.62 -7.99 -11.00
C ILE A 27 9.83 -8.94 -9.83
N GLY A 28 8.91 -9.90 -9.72
CA GLY A 28 9.02 -10.94 -8.73
C GLY A 28 8.05 -12.08 -8.96
N GLY A 29 8.28 -13.19 -8.26
CA GLY A 29 7.40 -14.36 -8.28
C GLY A 29 8.05 -15.57 -8.93
N VAL A 30 7.23 -16.53 -9.37
CA VAL A 30 7.75 -17.86 -9.71
C VAL A 30 7.76 -18.07 -11.22
N LEU A 31 8.95 -18.33 -11.76
CA LEU A 31 9.16 -18.79 -13.12
C LEU A 31 8.98 -20.30 -13.16
N PHE A 32 8.19 -20.83 -14.12
CA PHE A 32 8.02 -22.27 -14.34
C PHE A 32 8.44 -22.67 -15.76
N TRP A 33 9.06 -23.85 -15.90
CA TRP A 33 9.37 -24.48 -17.17
C TRP A 33 9.19 -26.00 -17.09
N LYS A 34 9.04 -26.68 -18.22
CA LYS A 34 8.98 -28.13 -18.26
C LYS A 34 10.22 -28.69 -18.94
N ASN A 35 10.86 -29.63 -18.26
CA ASN A 35 11.99 -30.38 -18.80
C ASN A 35 11.54 -31.19 -20.03
N GLY A 36 12.33 -31.12 -21.10
CA GLY A 36 12.10 -31.94 -22.29
C GLY A 36 12.51 -33.40 -22.07
N SER A 37 12.46 -34.20 -23.13
CA SER A 37 12.63 -35.66 -23.04
C SER A 37 14.08 -36.14 -22.93
N ASP A 38 15.08 -35.25 -23.04
CA ASP A 38 16.50 -35.63 -23.06
C ASP A 38 17.36 -34.61 -22.29
N PHE A 39 17.19 -34.59 -20.96
CA PHE A 39 17.93 -33.72 -20.02
C PHE A 39 18.76 -34.54 -19.02
N THR A 40 19.07 -35.80 -19.31
CA THR A 40 19.81 -36.68 -18.39
C THR A 40 21.24 -36.20 -18.10
N GLU A 41 21.78 -35.32 -18.95
CA GLU A 41 23.12 -34.74 -18.80
C GLU A 41 23.12 -33.33 -18.18
N ALA A 42 21.94 -32.73 -17.95
CA ALA A 42 21.83 -31.46 -17.27
C ALA A 42 21.93 -31.69 -15.75
N THR A 43 22.88 -31.03 -15.11
CA THR A 43 23.09 -31.11 -13.66
C THR A 43 22.44 -29.95 -12.90
N HIS A 44 22.19 -28.83 -13.57
CA HIS A 44 21.46 -27.67 -13.04
C HIS A 44 20.97 -26.76 -14.17
N TYR A 45 20.07 -25.85 -13.82
CA TYR A 45 19.60 -24.76 -14.65
C TYR A 45 20.10 -23.43 -14.13
N GLU A 46 20.55 -22.55 -15.02
CA GLU A 46 20.94 -21.18 -14.72
C GLU A 46 19.88 -20.22 -15.26
N VAL A 47 19.45 -19.26 -14.43
CA VAL A 47 18.35 -18.33 -14.74
C VAL A 47 18.91 -16.92 -14.82
N TYR A 48 18.49 -16.20 -15.86
CA TYR A 48 18.95 -14.84 -16.14
C TYR A 48 17.79 -13.94 -16.58
N LEU A 49 17.99 -12.64 -16.38
CA LEU A 49 17.35 -11.59 -17.17
C LEU A 49 18.13 -11.38 -18.47
N ALA A 50 17.44 -11.01 -19.55
CA ALA A 50 18.04 -10.73 -20.84
C ALA A 50 17.26 -9.66 -21.61
N GLU A 51 17.97 -8.94 -22.49
CA GLU A 51 17.36 -7.91 -23.34
C GLU A 51 16.50 -8.50 -24.45
N ASP A 52 16.71 -9.77 -24.82
CA ASP A 52 15.94 -10.45 -25.85
C ASP A 52 15.73 -11.95 -25.55
N ARG A 53 14.91 -12.60 -26.39
CA ARG A 53 14.60 -14.03 -26.27
C ARG A 53 15.80 -14.96 -26.53
N ASN A 54 16.88 -14.45 -27.10
CA ASN A 54 18.08 -15.21 -27.42
C ASN A 54 19.10 -15.14 -26.27
N GLY A 55 18.82 -14.35 -25.22
CA GLY A 55 19.71 -14.19 -24.09
C GLY A 55 20.84 -13.20 -24.37
N THR A 56 20.60 -12.12 -25.10
CA THR A 56 21.59 -11.03 -25.23
C THR A 56 21.70 -10.24 -23.92
N ASN A 57 22.92 -9.79 -23.60
CA ASN A 57 23.23 -8.95 -22.43
C ASN A 57 22.57 -9.46 -21.15
N ARG A 58 22.97 -10.65 -20.69
CA ARG A 58 22.29 -11.33 -19.56
C ARG A 58 22.73 -10.79 -18.20
N SER A 59 21.80 -10.75 -17.25
CA SER A 59 22.07 -10.58 -15.81
C SER A 59 21.69 -11.85 -15.05
N TYR A 60 22.60 -12.38 -14.24
CA TYR A 60 22.42 -13.65 -13.53
C TYR A 60 21.53 -13.48 -12.30
N LEU A 61 20.49 -14.33 -12.19
CA LEU A 61 19.60 -14.36 -11.03
C LEU A 61 19.93 -15.51 -10.08
N GLY A 62 20.29 -16.68 -10.60
CA GLY A 62 20.54 -17.86 -9.77
C GLY A 62 20.59 -19.16 -10.55
N ASN A 63 20.74 -20.27 -9.82
CA ASN A 63 20.69 -21.60 -10.39
C ASN A 63 19.85 -22.55 -9.52
N ILE A 64 19.39 -23.65 -10.13
CA ILE A 64 18.68 -24.72 -9.45
C ILE A 64 19.09 -26.09 -10.00
N SER A 65 19.40 -27.04 -9.12
CA SER A 65 19.91 -28.37 -9.47
C SER A 65 18.84 -29.36 -9.90
N ASP A 66 17.63 -29.25 -9.35
CA ASP A 66 16.52 -30.11 -9.71
C ASP A 66 15.23 -29.29 -9.58
N GLY A 67 14.59 -28.99 -10.70
CA GLY A 67 13.49 -28.03 -10.68
C GLY A 67 12.90 -27.72 -12.04
N ALA A 68 11.58 -27.58 -12.02
CA ALA A 68 10.77 -27.01 -13.09
C ALA A 68 10.40 -25.55 -12.77
N SER A 69 11.04 -24.95 -11.75
CA SER A 69 10.71 -23.61 -11.27
C SER A 69 11.88 -22.87 -10.64
N PHE A 70 11.80 -21.54 -10.63
CA PHE A 70 12.73 -20.63 -9.97
C PHE A 70 11.97 -19.46 -9.36
N ASP A 71 12.23 -19.16 -8.09
CA ASP A 71 11.67 -17.99 -7.42
C ASP A 71 12.54 -16.77 -7.73
N VAL A 72 11.99 -15.85 -8.51
CA VAL A 72 12.55 -14.51 -8.69
C VAL A 72 12.21 -13.72 -7.42
N PRO A 73 13.23 -13.22 -6.68
CA PRO A 73 12.99 -12.38 -5.51
C PRO A 73 12.09 -11.19 -5.83
N ALA A 74 11.31 -10.71 -4.85
CA ALA A 74 10.67 -9.40 -4.95
C ALA A 74 11.73 -8.30 -5.08
N ASP A 75 11.31 -7.13 -5.56
CA ASP A 75 12.13 -5.95 -5.81
C ASP A 75 13.27 -6.22 -6.81
N THR A 76 13.12 -7.22 -7.70
CA THR A 76 14.15 -7.48 -8.72
C THR A 76 14.01 -6.44 -9.83
N ALA A 77 14.95 -5.50 -9.90
CA ALA A 77 14.98 -4.46 -10.92
C ALA A 77 14.95 -5.02 -12.36
N LEU A 78 14.00 -4.52 -13.16
CA LEU A 78 13.79 -4.92 -14.56
C LEU A 78 14.83 -4.33 -15.52
N GLU A 79 15.27 -3.10 -15.27
CA GLU A 79 16.24 -2.37 -16.09
C GLU A 79 15.86 -2.38 -17.59
N ALA A 80 16.82 -2.64 -18.49
CA ALA A 80 16.58 -2.78 -19.93
C ALA A 80 16.14 -4.21 -20.35
N PHE A 81 15.97 -5.12 -19.40
CA PHE A 81 15.67 -6.52 -19.71
C PHE A 81 14.21 -6.70 -20.10
N SER A 82 13.96 -7.58 -21.06
CA SER A 82 12.60 -7.87 -21.55
C SER A 82 12.24 -9.35 -21.49
N HIS A 83 13.21 -10.21 -21.14
CA HIS A 83 13.02 -11.65 -21.07
C HIS A 83 13.66 -12.25 -19.82
N LEU A 84 12.99 -13.25 -19.24
CA LEU A 84 13.60 -14.26 -18.39
C LEU A 84 14.05 -15.42 -19.27
N VAL A 85 15.30 -15.84 -19.14
CA VAL A 85 15.89 -16.92 -19.91
C VAL A 85 16.48 -17.97 -18.99
N VAL A 86 16.30 -19.24 -19.36
CA VAL A 86 16.77 -20.40 -18.60
C VAL A 86 17.70 -21.20 -19.48
N TYR A 87 18.87 -21.54 -18.94
CA TYR A 87 19.90 -22.31 -19.60
C TYR A 87 20.13 -23.61 -18.85
N ALA A 88 20.27 -24.71 -19.58
CA ALA A 88 20.72 -25.96 -18.97
C ALA A 88 22.25 -25.98 -18.90
N ARG A 89 22.77 -26.51 -17.80
CA ARG A 89 24.21 -26.66 -17.57
C ARG A 89 24.54 -28.12 -17.28
N SER A 90 25.56 -28.63 -17.95
CA SER A 90 26.12 -29.96 -17.69
C SER A 90 27.31 -29.88 -16.74
N GLU A 91 27.94 -31.02 -16.44
CA GLU A 91 29.23 -31.05 -15.73
C GLU A 91 30.33 -30.27 -16.45
N LEU A 92 30.20 -30.07 -17.76
CA LEU A 92 31.24 -29.46 -18.59
C LEU A 92 30.97 -27.98 -18.87
N VAL A 93 29.74 -27.61 -19.24
CA VAL A 93 29.44 -26.26 -19.72
C VAL A 93 27.95 -25.94 -19.70
N GLU A 94 27.62 -24.64 -19.62
CA GLU A 94 26.30 -24.09 -19.93
C GLU A 94 25.98 -24.23 -21.44
N GLN A 95 24.72 -24.42 -21.79
CA GLN A 95 24.28 -24.29 -23.19
C GLN A 95 24.57 -22.89 -23.75
N SER A 96 24.81 -22.79 -25.07
CA SER A 96 25.08 -21.50 -25.73
C SER A 96 23.82 -20.75 -26.17
N THR A 97 22.65 -21.37 -26.09
CA THR A 97 21.34 -20.79 -26.40
C THR A 97 20.37 -21.09 -25.27
N PRO A 98 19.44 -20.18 -24.94
CA PRO A 98 18.45 -20.45 -23.91
C PRO A 98 17.68 -21.72 -24.22
N ALA A 99 17.56 -22.58 -23.21
CA ALA A 99 16.70 -23.75 -23.27
C ALA A 99 15.22 -23.32 -23.23
N ALA A 100 14.93 -22.24 -22.49
CA ALA A 100 13.64 -21.58 -22.42
C ALA A 100 13.81 -20.05 -22.35
N ALA A 101 12.84 -19.32 -22.92
CA ALA A 101 12.78 -17.86 -22.86
C ALA A 101 11.34 -17.41 -22.70
N ARG A 102 11.12 -16.41 -21.84
CA ARG A 102 9.80 -15.84 -21.55
C ARG A 102 9.89 -14.33 -21.56
N ARG A 103 9.04 -13.68 -22.37
CA ARG A 103 8.89 -12.23 -22.33
C ARG A 103 8.30 -11.81 -20.97
N ILE A 104 8.89 -10.80 -20.37
CA ILE A 104 8.44 -10.17 -19.13
C ILE A 104 7.23 -9.26 -19.44
N VAL A 105 6.29 -9.23 -18.50
CA VAL A 105 5.18 -8.27 -18.46
C VAL A 105 5.17 -7.72 -17.05
N ASP A 106 5.80 -6.56 -16.90
CA ASP A 106 5.78 -5.76 -15.67
C ASP A 106 4.31 -5.44 -15.32
N THR A 107 3.94 -5.68 -14.06
CA THR A 107 2.58 -5.47 -13.59
C THR A 107 2.55 -4.54 -12.41
N VAL A 108 2.08 -3.32 -12.68
CA VAL A 108 1.96 -2.28 -11.67
C VAL A 108 0.54 -2.17 -11.15
N ALA A 109 0.39 -2.06 -9.83
CA ALA A 109 -0.89 -1.72 -9.22
C ALA A 109 -0.67 -0.76 -8.05
N SER A 110 -0.82 0.54 -8.27
CA SER A 110 -0.72 1.54 -7.19
C SER A 110 -2.05 2.25 -6.99
N VAL A 111 -2.41 2.56 -5.74
CA VAL A 111 -3.59 3.36 -5.44
C VAL A 111 -3.39 4.80 -5.91
N SER A 112 -4.45 5.60 -5.94
CA SER A 112 -4.34 7.03 -6.27
C SER A 112 -5.33 7.85 -5.45
N ALA A 113 -5.29 9.17 -5.60
CA ALA A 113 -6.24 10.08 -4.95
C ALA A 113 -6.41 9.83 -3.44
N VAL A 114 -5.29 9.58 -2.73
CA VAL A 114 -5.30 9.38 -1.28
C VAL A 114 -5.70 10.71 -0.61
N SER A 115 -6.70 10.66 0.26
CA SER A 115 -7.18 11.83 1.00
C SER A 115 -7.59 11.43 2.41
N PHE A 116 -7.28 12.28 3.39
CA PHE A 116 -7.69 12.10 4.78
C PHE A 116 -8.51 13.31 5.22
N VAL A 117 -9.57 13.05 5.98
CA VAL A 117 -10.31 14.08 6.71
C VAL A 117 -10.24 13.72 8.18
N ASP A 118 -9.59 14.59 8.94
CA ASP A 118 -9.60 14.54 10.38
C ASP A 118 -10.95 15.07 10.90
N LEU A 119 -11.56 14.29 11.76
CA LEU A 119 -12.86 14.51 12.40
C LEU A 119 -12.72 14.51 13.92
N ASP A 120 -11.53 14.22 14.43
CA ASP A 120 -11.15 14.54 15.79
C ASP A 120 -10.83 16.03 15.88
N LEU A 121 -11.17 16.64 17.01
CA LEU A 121 -11.01 18.08 17.23
C LEU A 121 -10.10 18.41 18.41
N ASP A 122 -9.54 17.38 19.02
CA ASP A 122 -8.57 17.48 20.12
C ASP A 122 -7.13 17.61 19.57
N GLU A 123 -6.35 18.50 20.19
CA GLU A 123 -4.97 18.80 19.75
C GLU A 123 -4.06 17.58 19.86
N ASP A 124 -3.23 17.37 18.83
CA ASP A 124 -2.30 16.25 18.68
C ASP A 124 -2.99 14.86 18.58
N GLU A 125 -4.29 14.84 18.28
CA GLU A 125 -5.08 13.62 18.08
C GLU A 125 -5.68 13.59 16.67
N LEU A 126 -5.94 12.37 16.19
CA LEU A 126 -6.50 12.12 14.87
C LEU A 126 -7.67 11.16 15.01
N GLY A 127 -8.63 11.30 14.11
CA GLY A 127 -9.74 10.37 14.00
C GLY A 127 -10.55 10.67 12.76
N GLY A 128 -10.92 9.66 11.97
CA GLY A 128 -11.69 9.95 10.75
C GLY A 128 -11.47 8.95 9.62
N HIS A 129 -11.59 9.43 8.39
CA HIS A 129 -11.60 8.57 7.22
C HIS A 129 -10.42 8.86 6.30
N LEU A 130 -9.65 7.80 6.02
CA LEU A 130 -8.67 7.78 4.95
C LEU A 130 -9.32 7.12 3.73
N LEU A 131 -9.31 7.80 2.60
CA LEU A 131 -9.88 7.34 1.33
C LEU A 131 -8.79 7.24 0.27
N TRP A 132 -8.98 6.35 -0.69
CA TRP A 132 -8.16 6.22 -1.89
C TRP A 132 -8.97 5.69 -3.06
N GLN A 133 -8.46 5.90 -4.26
CA GLN A 133 -8.94 5.28 -5.49
C GLN A 133 -8.12 4.01 -5.77
N GLU A 134 -8.83 2.92 -6.08
CA GLU A 134 -8.18 1.64 -6.43
C GLU A 134 -7.34 1.75 -7.72
N PRO A 135 -6.31 0.91 -7.86
CA PRO A 135 -5.57 0.79 -9.11
C PRO A 135 -6.50 0.38 -10.26
N SER A 136 -6.11 0.72 -11.50
CA SER A 136 -6.88 0.33 -12.70
C SER A 136 -6.97 -1.19 -12.93
N SER A 137 -6.04 -1.96 -12.35
CA SER A 137 -6.06 -3.42 -12.32
C SER A 137 -5.79 -3.90 -10.90
N THR A 138 -6.68 -4.74 -10.39
CA THR A 138 -6.60 -5.32 -9.04
C THR A 138 -6.40 -6.83 -9.05
N GLU A 139 -6.15 -7.44 -10.22
CA GLU A 139 -6.09 -8.89 -10.39
C GLU A 139 -5.07 -9.59 -9.49
N ARG A 140 -4.02 -8.87 -9.05
CA ARG A 140 -2.92 -9.39 -8.21
C ARG A 140 -2.83 -8.72 -6.85
N VAL A 141 -3.70 -7.77 -6.57
CA VAL A 141 -3.76 -7.08 -5.27
C VAL A 141 -4.61 -7.93 -4.33
N GLU A 142 -4.06 -8.31 -3.19
CA GLU A 142 -4.81 -9.01 -2.13
C GLU A 142 -5.25 -8.04 -1.03
N PHE A 143 -4.38 -7.10 -0.68
CA PHE A 143 -4.61 -6.14 0.41
C PHE A 143 -4.14 -4.72 0.05
N TYR A 144 -4.72 -3.75 0.73
CA TYR A 144 -4.14 -2.42 0.91
C TYR A 144 -3.61 -2.31 2.35
N VAL A 145 -2.42 -1.76 2.51
CA VAL A 145 -1.77 -1.59 3.82
C VAL A 145 -1.50 -0.10 4.07
N VAL A 146 -1.94 0.39 5.21
CA VAL A 146 -1.92 1.80 5.61
C VAL A 146 -0.98 1.96 6.80
N TYR A 147 -0.02 2.87 6.66
CA TYR A 147 0.92 3.24 7.72
C TYR A 147 0.85 4.73 8.01
N LEU A 148 1.16 5.08 9.25
CA LEU A 148 1.66 6.40 9.62
C LEU A 148 3.17 6.45 9.38
N ALA A 149 3.70 7.58 8.91
CA ALA A 149 5.12 7.76 8.61
C ALA A 149 5.63 9.17 8.91
N LEU A 150 6.95 9.29 9.01
CA LEU A 150 7.67 10.56 9.25
C LEU A 150 7.92 11.36 7.95
N ASP A 151 7.63 10.77 6.80
CA ASP A 151 7.70 11.41 5.49
C ASP A 151 6.89 10.62 4.43
N SER A 152 6.85 11.15 3.21
CA SER A 152 6.13 10.56 2.08
C SER A 152 6.78 9.29 1.51
N VAL A 153 7.98 8.91 1.96
CA VAL A 153 8.71 7.73 1.44
C VAL A 153 8.69 6.55 2.41
N GLY A 154 8.17 6.74 3.63
CA GLY A 154 8.00 5.65 4.60
C GLY A 154 9.12 5.53 5.62
N THR A 155 9.80 6.63 5.96
CA THR A 155 10.70 6.63 7.12
C THR A 155 9.89 6.44 8.40
N GLY A 156 10.34 5.50 9.24
CA GLY A 156 9.77 5.29 10.57
C GLY A 156 8.33 4.78 10.58
N ARG A 157 7.89 4.06 9.53
CA ARG A 157 6.51 3.56 9.41
C ARG A 157 6.00 2.84 10.65
N SER A 158 4.75 3.11 11.01
CA SER A 158 3.97 2.38 12.01
C SER A 158 2.60 2.03 11.44
N LEU A 159 2.15 0.78 11.62
CA LEU A 159 0.87 0.33 11.07
C LEU A 159 -0.26 1.18 11.66
N ALA A 160 -1.09 1.77 10.79
CA ALA A 160 -2.26 2.53 11.23
C ALA A 160 -3.31 1.59 11.84
N ALA A 161 -4.17 2.12 12.72
CA ALA A 161 -5.29 1.34 13.25
C ALA A 161 -6.24 0.93 12.12
N GLY A 162 -6.54 -0.38 12.01
CA GLY A 162 -7.28 -0.92 10.86
C GLY A 162 -6.50 -0.80 9.54
N GLY A 163 -5.17 -0.79 9.62
CA GLY A 163 -4.29 -0.45 8.50
C GLY A 163 -4.22 -1.50 7.40
N GLU A 164 -4.58 -2.76 7.63
CA GLU A 164 -4.65 -3.76 6.55
C GLU A 164 -6.11 -4.06 6.19
N VAL A 165 -6.48 -3.83 4.94
CA VAL A 165 -7.82 -4.06 4.41
C VAL A 165 -7.77 -4.85 3.10
N LEU A 166 -8.80 -5.65 2.84
CA LEU A 166 -8.89 -6.44 1.60
C LEU A 166 -9.07 -5.55 0.37
N VAL A 167 -8.57 -6.02 -0.77
CA VAL A 167 -8.88 -5.46 -2.10
C VAL A 167 -10.40 -5.31 -2.30
N GLY A 168 -10.85 -4.27 -3.00
CA GLY A 168 -12.26 -3.87 -3.06
C GLY A 168 -12.64 -2.81 -2.02
N THR A 169 -11.73 -2.52 -1.08
CA THR A 169 -11.91 -1.48 -0.05
C THR A 169 -11.25 -0.18 -0.49
N GLN A 170 -12.00 0.92 -0.46
CA GLN A 170 -11.53 2.27 -0.86
C GLN A 170 -11.39 3.24 0.32
N ARG A 171 -11.57 2.74 1.54
CA ARG A 171 -11.43 3.54 2.75
C ARG A 171 -11.07 2.71 3.97
N THR A 172 -10.33 3.31 4.89
CA THR A 172 -10.22 2.83 6.28
C THR A 172 -10.61 3.93 7.25
N THR A 173 -10.93 3.56 8.48
CA THR A 173 -11.31 4.51 9.53
C THR A 173 -10.26 4.46 10.63
N LEU A 174 -9.69 5.61 10.93
CA LEU A 174 -8.86 5.80 12.10
C LEU A 174 -9.81 6.03 13.30
N PRO A 175 -9.67 5.27 14.41
CA PRO A 175 -10.37 5.57 15.65
C PRO A 175 -10.11 7.01 16.10
N ALA A 176 -11.09 7.62 16.76
CA ALA A 176 -10.87 8.87 17.50
C ALA A 176 -9.82 8.67 18.61
N ASP A 177 -9.30 9.77 19.12
CA ASP A 177 -8.27 9.89 20.14
C ASP A 177 -6.95 9.20 19.72
N THR A 178 -6.67 9.09 18.42
CA THR A 178 -5.42 8.49 17.93
C THR A 178 -4.32 9.53 17.93
N SER A 179 -3.39 9.44 18.90
CA SER A 179 -2.25 10.36 18.97
C SER A 179 -1.43 10.41 17.67
N ILE A 180 -1.22 11.62 17.12
CA ILE A 180 -0.42 11.86 15.91
C ILE A 180 1.08 11.62 16.12
N SER A 181 1.57 11.80 17.35
CA SER A 181 2.97 11.67 17.73
C SER A 181 3.89 12.50 16.79
N SER A 182 4.98 11.93 16.27
CA SER A 182 5.87 12.60 15.33
C SER A 182 5.55 12.33 13.85
N PHE A 183 4.44 11.65 13.55
CA PHE A 183 4.07 11.31 12.19
C PHE A 183 3.53 12.52 11.44
N ASN A 184 3.75 12.57 10.14
CA ASN A 184 3.30 13.66 9.27
C ASN A 184 2.67 13.16 7.96
N HIS A 185 2.63 11.84 7.71
CA HIS A 185 1.98 11.27 6.54
C HIS A 185 1.18 10.00 6.88
N PHE A 186 0.08 9.81 6.17
CA PHE A 186 -0.45 8.47 5.88
C PHE A 186 0.16 7.96 4.58
N LEU A 187 0.51 6.68 4.54
CA LEU A 187 0.99 5.97 3.36
C LEU A 187 0.11 4.78 3.10
N VAL A 188 -0.30 4.59 1.84
CA VAL A 188 -1.09 3.46 1.39
C VAL A 188 -0.26 2.67 0.39
N TYR A 189 -0.07 1.38 0.68
CA TYR A 189 0.61 0.39 -0.14
C TYR A 189 -0.39 -0.60 -0.71
N THR A 190 -0.13 -1.11 -1.90
CA THR A 190 -0.78 -2.35 -2.34
C THR A 190 0.09 -3.54 -1.97
N LYS A 191 -0.55 -4.69 -1.75
CA LYS A 191 0.13 -5.92 -1.34
C LYS A 191 -0.45 -7.11 -2.09
N SER A 192 0.43 -7.89 -2.70
CA SER A 192 0.12 -9.14 -3.39
C SER A 192 0.43 -10.34 -2.50
N ALA A 193 0.20 -11.54 -3.02
CA ALA A 193 0.65 -12.78 -2.39
C ALA A 193 2.19 -12.88 -2.26
N LEU A 194 2.94 -12.09 -3.03
CA LEU A 194 4.40 -12.09 -3.02
C LEU A 194 4.95 -11.11 -1.98
N ALA A 195 4.57 -9.84 -2.10
CA ALA A 195 5.11 -8.75 -1.31
C ALA A 195 4.14 -7.56 -1.23
N GLU A 196 4.38 -6.70 -0.24
CA GLU A 196 3.89 -5.32 -0.23
C GLU A 196 4.76 -4.50 -1.18
N GLN A 197 4.19 -3.51 -1.86
CA GLN A 197 4.97 -2.58 -2.66
C GLN A 197 6.09 -1.91 -1.87
N SER A 198 7.19 -1.61 -2.53
CA SER A 198 8.28 -0.79 -2.03
C SER A 198 7.91 0.71 -2.07
N THR A 199 7.10 1.13 -3.05
CA THR A 199 6.73 2.54 -3.28
C THR A 199 5.27 2.84 -2.89
N PRO A 200 5.02 3.66 -1.85
CA PRO A 200 3.66 4.03 -1.44
C PRO A 200 3.07 5.19 -2.24
N VAL A 201 1.76 5.39 -2.04
CA VAL A 201 1.13 6.70 -2.23
C VAL A 201 0.75 7.29 -0.89
N GLY A 202 1.20 8.51 -0.64
CA GLY A 202 1.02 9.20 0.64
C GLY A 202 0.14 10.44 0.57
N VAL A 203 -0.40 10.81 1.73
CA VAL A 203 -1.03 12.11 1.99
C VAL A 203 -0.45 12.69 3.27
N ALA A 204 -0.17 14.00 3.28
CA ALA A 204 0.28 14.69 4.48
C ALA A 204 -0.85 14.73 5.53
N LEU A 205 -0.49 14.54 6.80
CA LEU A 205 -1.40 14.69 7.92
C LEU A 205 -1.68 16.17 8.17
N TYR A 206 -2.90 16.44 8.61
CA TYR A 206 -3.31 17.72 9.11
C TYR A 206 -4.23 17.48 10.30
N ASP A 207 -3.81 17.95 11.47
CA ASP A 207 -4.56 17.91 12.72
C ASP A 207 -5.58 19.06 12.73
N SER A 208 -6.85 18.72 12.85
CA SER A 208 -7.94 19.69 12.95
C SER A 208 -8.25 19.93 14.43
N THR A 209 -8.14 21.16 14.90
CA THR A 209 -8.45 21.49 16.30
C THR A 209 -9.56 22.52 16.42
N ALA A 210 -10.44 22.36 17.42
CA ALA A 210 -11.52 23.32 17.66
C ALA A 210 -11.72 23.60 19.16
N PHE A 211 -11.49 24.86 19.56
CA PHE A 211 -11.67 25.31 20.94
C PHE A 211 -12.67 26.46 21.05
N VAL A 212 -13.54 26.43 22.06
CA VAL A 212 -14.34 27.61 22.43
C VAL A 212 -13.48 28.62 23.18
N GLY A 213 -13.61 29.90 22.81
CA GLY A 213 -12.88 30.99 23.45
C GLY A 213 -13.71 31.74 24.51
N ASN A 214 -13.05 32.55 25.34
CA ASN A 214 -13.70 33.54 26.20
C ASN A 214 -14.90 33.01 27.03
N LEU A 215 -14.74 31.82 27.61
CA LEU A 215 -15.75 31.24 28.50
C LEU A 215 -15.93 32.14 29.72
N SER A 216 -17.14 32.67 29.90
CA SER A 216 -17.50 33.53 31.01
C SER A 216 -18.83 33.08 31.60
N PHE A 217 -18.88 33.02 32.92
CA PHE A 217 -20.09 32.84 33.70
C PHE A 217 -20.07 33.86 34.84
N ALA A 218 -21.13 34.65 34.93
CA ALA A 218 -21.37 35.54 36.05
C ALA A 218 -22.55 34.99 36.84
N ASP A 219 -22.28 34.55 38.07
CA ASP A 219 -23.34 34.21 39.00
C ASP A 219 -24.06 35.49 39.44
N LYS A 220 -25.36 35.48 39.24
CA LYS A 220 -26.31 36.55 39.51
C LYS A 220 -27.35 36.09 40.51
N ASP A 221 -27.23 34.87 41.02
CA ASP A 221 -28.07 34.41 42.12
C ASP A 221 -27.59 35.04 43.44
N LEU A 222 -28.55 35.27 44.35
CA LEU A 222 -28.30 35.94 45.63
C LEU A 222 -28.37 34.96 46.82
N ASP A 223 -28.82 33.74 46.59
CA ASP A 223 -28.98 32.71 47.60
C ASP A 223 -27.68 31.90 47.75
N VAL A 224 -27.30 31.67 49.01
CA VAL A 224 -26.13 30.85 49.30
C VAL A 224 -26.41 29.43 48.79
N THR A 225 -25.49 28.91 47.97
CA THR A 225 -25.53 27.58 47.32
C THR A 225 -26.32 27.46 46.01
N GLU A 226 -26.93 28.53 45.52
CA GLU A 226 -27.58 28.54 44.21
C GLU A 226 -26.68 29.18 43.14
N LEU A 227 -26.94 28.86 41.87
CA LEU A 227 -26.23 29.42 40.71
C LEU A 227 -27.26 29.93 39.72
N GLY A 228 -27.10 31.15 39.24
CA GLY A 228 -28.02 31.75 38.27
C GLY A 228 -27.29 32.72 37.36
N GLY A 229 -27.44 32.60 36.04
CA GLY A 229 -26.75 33.49 35.11
C GLY A 229 -26.57 32.89 33.73
N ASN A 230 -26.04 33.68 32.81
CA ASN A 230 -25.74 33.20 31.46
C ASN A 230 -24.28 32.78 31.38
N ILE A 231 -24.06 31.62 30.76
CA ILE A 231 -22.75 31.20 30.28
C ILE A 231 -22.59 31.76 28.86
N THR A 232 -21.47 32.42 28.59
CA THR A 232 -21.13 32.94 27.25
C THR A 232 -19.75 32.45 26.83
N TRP A 233 -19.57 32.18 25.54
CA TRP A 233 -18.29 31.84 24.93
C TRP A 233 -18.24 32.36 23.50
N PHE A 234 -17.03 32.44 22.95
CA PHE A 234 -16.81 32.61 21.53
C PHE A 234 -16.79 31.25 20.84
N PRO A 235 -17.43 31.10 19.67
CA PRO A 235 -17.36 29.86 18.92
C PRO A 235 -15.91 29.58 18.46
N PRO A 236 -15.59 28.32 18.10
CA PRO A 236 -14.32 27.98 17.50
C PRO A 236 -14.02 28.79 16.24
N ALA A 237 -12.74 28.99 15.95
CA ALA A 237 -12.30 29.75 14.79
C ALA A 237 -12.59 29.02 13.45
N ASP A 238 -12.56 27.68 13.46
CA ASP A 238 -13.08 26.84 12.38
C ASP A 238 -14.22 25.97 12.94
N ASP A 239 -15.42 26.13 12.40
CA ASP A 239 -16.64 25.45 12.82
C ASP A 239 -17.15 24.43 11.78
N ARG A 240 -16.40 24.19 10.69
CA ARG A 240 -16.83 23.33 9.58
C ARG A 240 -17.11 21.89 9.99
N LEU A 241 -16.42 21.42 11.02
CA LEU A 241 -16.51 20.05 11.55
C LEU A 241 -17.27 19.99 12.89
N VAL A 242 -17.74 21.13 13.41
CA VAL A 242 -18.46 21.22 14.69
C VAL A 242 -19.96 21.12 14.44
N THR A 243 -20.61 20.07 14.95
CA THR A 243 -22.08 20.00 14.95
C THR A 243 -22.62 20.59 16.25
N PHE A 244 -23.31 21.73 16.17
CA PHE A 244 -24.01 22.31 17.32
C PHE A 244 -25.24 21.46 17.70
N GLY A 245 -25.05 20.54 18.64
CA GLY A 245 -26.13 19.74 19.21
C GLY A 245 -27.00 20.56 20.17
N MET A 246 -28.04 21.23 19.67
CA MET A 246 -29.17 21.61 20.54
C MET A 246 -29.95 20.33 20.89
N LYS A 247 -29.72 19.76 22.08
CA LYS A 247 -30.68 18.81 22.64
C LYS A 247 -32.00 19.55 22.88
N PRO A 248 -33.14 19.09 22.36
CA PRO A 248 -34.43 19.62 22.78
C PRO A 248 -34.59 19.28 24.26
N VAL A 249 -34.50 20.28 25.13
CA VAL A 249 -34.81 20.14 26.55
C VAL A 249 -36.30 19.79 26.64
N HIS A 250 -36.61 18.52 26.91
CA HIS A 250 -37.95 18.13 27.32
C HIS A 250 -38.18 18.69 28.73
N GLU A 251 -39.14 19.62 28.83
CA GLU A 251 -39.94 19.99 30.02
C GLU A 251 -39.16 20.12 31.35
N ARG A 252 -38.97 21.27 31.97
CA ARG A 252 -39.92 22.36 32.25
C ARG A 252 -39.10 23.46 32.96
N HIS A 253 -39.32 24.71 32.56
CA HIS A 253 -38.81 25.93 33.20
C HIS A 253 -37.29 26.06 33.27
N PHE A 254 -36.64 26.41 32.18
CA PHE A 254 -35.57 27.42 32.14
C PHE A 254 -35.23 27.70 30.66
N TRP A 255 -35.01 28.97 30.33
CA TRP A 255 -34.63 29.55 29.02
C TRP A 255 -35.76 30.05 28.10
N ASP A 256 -36.28 31.23 28.41
CA ASP A 256 -36.38 32.30 27.42
C ASP A 256 -35.01 32.98 27.28
N LEU A 257 -34.71 33.55 26.11
CA LEU A 257 -33.49 34.27 25.63
C LEU A 257 -32.63 33.42 24.68
N LEU A 258 -32.21 33.87 23.49
CA LEU A 258 -32.54 35.01 22.66
C LEU A 258 -31.84 34.77 21.30
N PHE A 259 -32.57 34.69 20.20
CA PHE A 259 -32.06 35.15 18.90
C PHE A 259 -32.78 36.46 18.62
N LEU A 260 -32.14 37.58 18.93
CA LEU A 260 -32.53 38.89 18.43
C LEU A 260 -31.24 39.65 18.12
N SER A 261 -30.84 39.60 16.86
CA SER A 261 -30.23 40.74 16.20
C SER A 261 -31.20 41.22 15.12
N LEU A 262 -31.95 42.27 15.46
CA LEU A 262 -32.20 43.47 14.66
C LEU A 262 -32.60 44.59 15.62
#